data_AF-A0A7Y5M8L2-F1
#
_entry.id   AF-A0A7Y5M8L2-F1
#
_cell.length_a   1.000
_cell.length_b   1.000
_cell.length_c   1.000
_cell.angle_alpha   90.00
_cell.angle_beta   90.00
_cell.angle_gamma   90.00
#
_symmetry.space_group_name_H-M   'P 1'
#
loop_
_entity.id
_entity.type
_entity.pdbx_description
1 polymer ?
#
loop_
_entity_poly.entity_id
_entity_poly.type
_entity_poly.pdbx_seq_one_letter_code
_entity_poly.pdbx_strand_id
1 'polypeptide(L)'
;HALQHHVRRLADDHALLRQLAAGLAEAGRGHPVLQGRLAVASAHTNILFTDVHADVAPAFTAWLAQHGVRVTSSLYGGQTRLRWVAHLDVGPQDVAQTLNCVHRFNG
;
A
#
# COMPACT_ATOMS: atom_id res chain seq x y z
N HIS A 1 -15.35 26.85 -12.19
CA HIS A 1 -14.09 26.17 -12.57
C HIS A 1 -13.50 25.28 -11.45
N ALA A 2 -14.28 24.82 -10.45
CA ALA A 2 -13.76 24.04 -9.31
C ALA A 2 -13.99 22.51 -9.42
N LEU A 3 -14.94 22.08 -10.25
CA LEU A 3 -15.30 20.66 -10.42
C LEU A 3 -14.31 19.90 -11.32
N GLN A 4 -13.80 20.54 -12.38
CA GLN A 4 -12.92 19.89 -13.35
C GLN A 4 -11.56 19.51 -12.77
N HIS A 5 -11.02 20.31 -11.85
CA HIS A 5 -9.75 20.01 -11.17
C HIS A 5 -9.87 18.86 -10.15
N HIS A 6 -11.00 18.75 -9.43
CA HIS A 6 -11.20 17.65 -8.48
C HIS A 6 -11.36 16.30 -9.18
N VAL A 7 -12.09 16.25 -10.30
CA VAL A 7 -12.31 14.99 -11.05
C VAL A 7 -11.00 14.49 -11.67
N ARG A 8 -10.17 15.38 -12.24
CA ARG A 8 -8.88 14.98 -12.82
C ARG A 8 -7.91 14.47 -11.75
N ARG A 9 -7.91 15.10 -10.57
CA ARG A 9 -7.09 14.67 -9.42
C ARG A 9 -7.53 13.32 -8.84
N LEU A 10 -8.83 13.07 -8.72
CA LEU A 10 -9.34 11.76 -8.33
C LEU A 10 -8.86 10.66 -9.30
N ALA A 11 -8.86 10.92 -10.61
CA ALA A 11 -8.36 9.97 -11.59
C ALA A 11 -6.86 9.68 -11.43
N ASP A 12 -6.07 10.69 -11.05
CA ASP A 12 -4.63 10.57 -10.78
C ASP A 12 -4.37 9.75 -9.49
N ASP A 13 -5.09 10.03 -8.40
CA ASP A 13 -5.02 9.26 -7.14
C ASP A 13 -5.37 7.78 -7.38
N HIS A 14 -6.41 7.52 -8.20
CA HIS A 14 -6.79 6.17 -8.57
C HIS A 14 -5.69 5.47 -9.38
N ALA A 15 -4.96 6.18 -10.25
CA ALA A 15 -3.86 5.62 -11.02
C ALA A 15 -2.68 5.24 -10.12
N LEU A 16 -2.34 6.11 -9.16
CA LEU A 16 -1.31 5.85 -8.16
C LEU A 16 -1.63 4.62 -7.32
N LEU A 17 -2.86 4.48 -6.84
CA LEU A 17 -3.25 3.31 -6.07
C LEU A 17 -3.31 2.03 -6.90
N ARG A 18 -3.69 2.09 -8.18
CA ARG A 18 -3.60 0.92 -9.06
C ARG A 18 -2.15 0.45 -9.21
N GLN A 19 -1.21 1.37 -9.36
CA GLN A 19 0.22 1.04 -9.43
C GLN A 19 0.71 0.44 -8.10
N LEU A 20 0.36 1.05 -6.98
CA LEU A 20 0.71 0.54 -5.65
C LEU A 20 0.12 -0.86 -5.43
N ALA A 21 -1.16 -1.06 -5.75
CA ALA A 21 -1.83 -2.36 -5.61
C ALA A 21 -1.17 -3.44 -6.47
N ALA A 22 -0.83 -3.12 -7.73
CA ALA A 22 -0.16 -4.07 -8.61
C ALA A 22 1.20 -4.52 -8.04
N GLY A 23 2.02 -3.57 -7.56
CA GLY A 23 3.32 -3.88 -6.97
C GLY A 23 3.22 -4.63 -5.63
N LEU A 24 2.25 -4.29 -4.77
CA LEU A 24 2.00 -5.03 -3.53
C LEU A 24 1.51 -6.47 -3.82
N ALA A 25 0.68 -6.65 -4.84
CA ALA A 25 0.25 -7.98 -5.27
C ALA A 25 1.41 -8.80 -5.84
N GLU A 26 2.36 -8.17 -6.55
CA GLU A 26 3.59 -8.82 -7.01
C GLU A 26 4.48 -9.23 -5.84
N ALA A 27 4.69 -8.35 -4.87
CA ALA A 27 5.41 -8.67 -3.65
C ALA A 27 4.77 -9.86 -2.90
N GLY A 28 3.44 -9.88 -2.80
CA GLY A 28 2.69 -11.01 -2.23
C GLY A 28 2.87 -12.35 -2.96
N ARG A 29 3.31 -12.34 -4.23
CA ARG A 29 3.56 -13.55 -5.03
C ARG A 29 5.01 -14.01 -5.07
N GLY A 30 5.97 -13.08 -4.99
CA GLY A 30 7.38 -13.37 -5.29
C GLY A 30 8.40 -12.85 -4.29
N HIS A 31 8.02 -12.04 -3.31
CA HIS A 31 8.97 -11.49 -2.35
C HIS A 31 9.41 -12.55 -1.32
N PRO A 32 10.71 -12.71 -1.01
CA PRO A 32 11.20 -13.79 -0.14
C PRO A 32 10.53 -13.89 1.23
N VAL A 33 10.13 -12.75 1.80
CA VAL A 33 9.49 -12.68 3.12
C VAL A 33 7.97 -12.53 3.04
N LEU A 34 7.46 -11.90 1.98
CA LEU A 34 6.03 -11.50 1.90
C LEU A 34 5.21 -12.47 1.04
N GLN A 35 5.86 -13.38 0.31
CA GLN A 35 5.18 -14.39 -0.50
C GLN A 35 4.20 -15.20 0.35
N GLY A 36 2.93 -15.20 -0.06
CA GLY A 36 1.84 -15.87 0.66
C GLY A 36 1.43 -15.22 1.98
N ARG A 37 2.08 -14.11 2.39
CA ARG A 37 1.82 -13.39 3.64
C ARG A 37 1.30 -11.96 3.43
N LEU A 38 1.35 -11.46 2.21
CA LEU A 38 0.77 -10.18 1.80
C LEU A 38 -0.22 -10.43 0.67
N ALA A 39 -1.44 -9.93 0.81
CA ALA A 39 -2.46 -9.99 -0.24
C ALA A 39 -3.18 -8.64 -0.39
N VAL A 40 -3.45 -8.23 -1.62
CA VAL A 40 -4.35 -7.10 -1.89
C VAL A 40 -5.79 -7.56 -1.65
N ALA A 41 -6.49 -6.91 -0.73
CA ALA A 41 -7.87 -7.24 -0.38
C ALA A 41 -8.89 -6.47 -1.23
N SER A 42 -8.70 -5.16 -1.39
CA SER A 42 -9.55 -4.32 -2.25
C SER A 42 -8.91 -2.95 -2.52
N ALA A 43 -9.31 -2.29 -3.60
CA ALA A 43 -8.93 -0.92 -3.92
C ALA A 43 -10.18 -0.12 -4.29
N HIS A 44 -10.44 0.99 -3.60
CA HIS A 44 -11.60 1.85 -3.80
C HIS A 44 -11.16 3.31 -3.82
N THR A 45 -11.45 4.01 -4.91
CA THR A 45 -11.12 5.41 -5.14
C THR A 45 -9.71 5.81 -4.70
N ASN A 46 -9.54 6.28 -3.46
CA ASN A 46 -8.29 6.75 -2.88
C ASN A 46 -7.80 5.91 -1.68
N ILE A 47 -8.35 4.71 -1.50
CA ILE A 47 -8.00 3.77 -0.43
C ILE A 47 -7.69 2.39 -1.00
N LEU A 48 -6.59 1.80 -0.55
CA LEU A 48 -6.21 0.41 -0.82
C LEU A 48 -6.12 -0.33 0.50
N PHE A 49 -6.64 -1.56 0.52
CA PHE A 49 -6.52 -2.48 1.64
C PHE A 49 -5.65 -3.67 1.25
N THR A 50 -4.73 -4.03 2.14
CA THR A 50 -3.98 -5.28 2.07
C THR A 50 -4.12 -6.06 3.37
N ASP A 51 -4.21 -7.37 3.28
CA ASP A 51 -4.11 -8.25 4.42
C ASP A 51 -2.68 -8.77 4.54
N VAL A 52 -2.14 -8.70 5.76
CA VAL A 52 -0.80 -9.12 6.10
C VAL A 52 -0.87 -10.16 7.22
N HIS A 53 -0.19 -11.28 7.04
CA HIS A 53 -0.15 -12.34 8.04
C HIS A 53 0.45 -11.81 9.36
N ALA A 54 -0.10 -12.27 10.49
CA ALA A 54 0.20 -11.70 11.80
C ALA A 54 1.67 -11.89 12.25
N ASP A 55 2.37 -12.89 11.70
CA ASP A 55 3.78 -13.16 12.00
C ASP A 55 4.74 -12.10 11.43
N VAL A 56 4.36 -11.45 10.33
CA VAL A 56 5.21 -10.48 9.61
C VAL A 56 4.70 -9.05 9.74
N ALA A 57 3.40 -8.86 10.02
CA ALA A 57 2.79 -7.54 10.09
C ALA A 57 3.48 -6.54 11.05
N PRO A 58 3.92 -6.92 12.27
CA PRO A 58 4.63 -5.98 13.14
C PRO A 58 5.96 -5.50 12.57
N ALA A 59 6.79 -6.41 12.06
CA ALA A 59 8.08 -6.08 11.46
C ALA A 59 7.91 -5.26 10.18
N PHE A 60 6.96 -5.65 9.33
CA PHE A 60 6.68 -4.96 8.09
C PHE A 60 6.18 -3.53 8.31
N THR A 61 5.24 -3.32 9.24
CA THR A 61 4.73 -1.98 9.55
C THR A 61 5.79 -1.09 10.20
N ALA A 62 6.66 -1.64 11.06
CA ALA A 62 7.81 -0.91 11.61
C ALA A 62 8.80 -0.51 10.51
N TRP A 63 9.12 -1.41 9.59
CA TRP A 63 9.99 -1.15 8.45
C TRP A 63 9.46 -0.03 7.55
N LEU A 64 8.17 -0.07 7.21
CA LEU A 64 7.51 0.98 6.43
C LEU A 64 7.64 2.34 7.14
N ALA A 65 7.35 2.39 8.45
CA ALA A 65 7.43 3.62 9.23
C ALA A 65 8.85 4.19 9.30
N GLN A 66 9.87 3.34 9.44
CA GLN A 66 11.29 3.75 9.43
C GLN A 66 11.72 4.36 8.09
N HIS A 67 11.07 3.96 7.00
CA HIS A 67 11.33 4.46 5.64
C HIS A 67 10.34 5.55 5.21
N GLY A 68 9.59 6.13 6.15
CA GLY A 68 8.68 7.25 5.89
C GLY A 68 7.32 6.85 5.31
N VAL A 69 7.04 5.56 5.13
CA VAL A 69 5.74 5.06 4.65
C VAL A 69 4.81 4.84 5.83
N ARG A 70 3.75 5.64 5.92
CA ARG A 70 2.77 5.56 7.01
C ARG A 70 1.50 4.85 6.54
N VAL A 71 1.08 3.85 7.30
CA VAL A 71 -0.18 3.13 7.11
C VAL A 71 -0.93 3.03 8.43
N THR A 72 -2.25 2.94 8.36
CA THR A 72 -3.07 2.57 9.53
C THR A 72 -3.42 1.08 9.47
N SER A 73 -3.50 0.42 10.62
CA SER A 73 -3.80 -1.00 10.69
C SER A 73 -5.01 -1.32 11.57
N SER A 74 -5.67 -2.43 11.27
CA SER A 74 -6.69 -3.05 12.13
C SER A 74 -6.59 -4.58 12.06
N LEU A 75 -7.23 -5.27 13.01
CA LEU A 75 -7.34 -6.73 12.95
C LEU A 75 -8.54 -7.13 12.10
N TYR A 76 -8.34 -8.10 11.20
CA TYR A 76 -9.39 -8.64 10.34
C TYR A 76 -9.16 -10.13 10.08
N GLY A 77 -10.07 -10.98 10.57
CA GLY A 77 -10.02 -12.42 10.30
C GLY A 77 -8.71 -13.11 10.73
N GLY A 78 -8.10 -12.67 11.84
CA GLY A 78 -6.82 -13.22 12.31
C GLY A 78 -5.56 -12.66 11.62
N GLN A 79 -5.74 -11.73 10.66
CA GLN A 79 -4.66 -11.04 9.97
C GLN A 79 -4.63 -9.55 10.35
N THR A 80 -3.54 -8.88 10.03
CA THR A 80 -3.46 -7.42 10.10
C THR A 80 -3.86 -6.82 8.75
N ARG A 81 -4.98 -6.09 8.72
CA ARG A 81 -5.40 -5.32 7.56
C ARG A 81 -4.71 -3.95 7.59
N LEU A 82 -3.94 -3.65 6.56
CA LEU A 82 -3.35 -2.32 6.35
C LEU A 82 -4.22 -1.50 5.42
N ARG A 83 -4.41 -0.23 5.77
CA ARG A 83 -5.11 0.78 4.96
C ARG A 83 -4.11 1.79 4.44
N TRP A 84 -3.96 1.81 3.12
CA TRP A 84 -3.14 2.72 2.34
C TRP A 84 -4.05 3.81 1.78
N VAL A 85 -3.64 5.07 1.85
CA VAL A 85 -4.45 6.21 1.40
C VAL A 85 -3.61 7.08 0.47
N ALA A 86 -4.12 7.32 -0.75
CA ALA A 86 -3.57 8.36 -1.62
C ALA A 86 -4.34 9.67 -1.38
N HIS A 87 -3.61 10.78 -1.40
CA HIS A 87 -4.15 12.13 -1.28
C HIS A 87 -3.29 13.10 -2.09
N LEU A 88 -3.67 14.38 -2.09
CA LEU A 88 -3.08 15.43 -2.92
C LEU A 88 -1.56 15.64 -2.76
N ASP A 89 -0.95 15.14 -1.69
CA ASP A 89 0.49 15.25 -1.42
C ASP A 89 1.25 13.95 -1.75
N VAL A 90 0.56 12.92 -2.26
CA VAL A 90 1.15 11.65 -2.69
C VAL A 90 1.23 11.66 -4.21
N GLY A 91 2.44 11.60 -4.74
CA GLY A 91 2.72 11.55 -6.16
C GLY A 91 3.27 10.19 -6.65
N PRO A 92 3.58 10.09 -7.96
CA PRO A 92 4.17 8.90 -8.54
C PRO A 92 5.51 8.49 -7.89
N GLN A 93 6.30 9.47 -7.45
CA GLN A 93 7.58 9.20 -6.80
C GLN A 93 7.38 8.53 -5.42
N ASP A 94 6.37 8.94 -4.66
CA ASP A 94 6.06 8.32 -3.37
C ASP A 94 5.61 6.87 -3.53
N VAL A 95 4.82 6.57 -4.57
CA VAL A 95 4.46 5.19 -4.92
C VAL A 95 5.69 4.37 -5.29
N ALA A 96 6.57 4.90 -6.14
CA ALA A 96 7.79 4.21 -6.53
C ALA A 96 8.73 3.95 -5.33
N GLN A 97 8.89 4.93 -4.45
CA GLN A 97 9.66 4.79 -3.20
C GLN A 97 9.03 3.77 -2.26
N THR A 98 7.70 3.78 -2.12
CA THR A 98 6.97 2.81 -1.32
C THR A 98 7.20 1.40 -1.84
N LEU A 99 7.08 1.17 -3.15
CA LEU A 99 7.32 -0.14 -3.75
C LEU A 99 8.79 -0.59 -3.59
N ASN A 100 9.75 0.33 -3.72
CA ASN A 100 11.15 0.04 -3.44
C ASN A 100 11.37 -0.35 -1.97
N CYS A 101 10.75 0.36 -1.03
CA CYS A 101 10.78 0.03 0.39
C CYS A 101 10.23 -1.37 0.66
N VAL A 102 9.10 -1.72 0.04
CA VAL A 102 8.50 -3.06 0.14
C VAL A 102 9.44 -4.14 -0.42
N HIS A 103 10.06 -3.91 -1.58
CA HIS A 103 11.00 -4.86 -2.18
C HIS A 103 12.27 -5.09 -1.36
N ARG A 104 12.66 -4.12 -0.53
CA ARG A 104 13.88 -4.19 0.30
C ARG A 104 13.62 -4.76 1.70
N PHE A 105 12.37 -5.01 2.05
CA PHE A 105 12.03 -5.59 3.34
C PHE A 105 12.65 -7.00 3.46
N ASN A 106 13.26 -7.32 4.60
CA ASN A 106 14.01 -8.56 4.75
C ASN A 106 13.69 -9.35 6.04
N GLY A 107 12.67 -8.93 6.80
CA GLY A 107 12.21 -9.62 8.01
C GLY A 107 12.78 -9.02 9.28
#